data_AF-A0A3D4RQL3-F1
#
_entry.id   AF-A0A3D4RQL3-F1
#
_cell.length_a   1.000
_cell.length_b   1.000
_cell.length_c   1.000
_cell.angle_alpha   90.00
_cell.angle_beta   90.00
_cell.angle_gamma   90.00
#
_symmetry.space_group_name_H-M   'P 1'
#
loop_
_entity.id
_entity.type
_entity.pdbx_description
1 polymer ?
#
loop_
_entity_poly.entity_id
_entity_poly.type
_entity_poly.pdbx_seq_one_letter_code
_entity_poly.pdbx_strand_id
1 'polypeptide(L)'
;MSDKRHDVHQLAITALAPLHIGTGQDLEPTGYVIDGEDLYLFSPEAALRALSANAREELTKLLSAAPTVQLIKQVQGFFHRNGEALIAEAEHAMPVLPSIAGEYRQRVGRTAQREESGREIINQLSIARTYGDAASGRPILPGSSLKGAIRTALLDLENDGRSLSAEIAAMPTRKRNRALQEKLFCYRQFDLDPMRLVQIGDARDLSPAESYATEVRYAVNRKREAIFKNGRELQSQAENLRQVLECIPPLRAQAFSGQLGIQGVAGLSSRKLPDARLRWTFADIAAACNRFYQPILEREVRELRLRGYLSAAWVDTINQVLADRQAAFHAGQAFLVRVGRHSGAESVTLNGVRRIKILGGKGERPQYLEAAKTVWLAAGDIQQRTEMLPFGWALVEAAPTGRALPRWPSSLRDILAAQTGADSNAWYDRVSKRRTAVREVIAKQRHKEQERAKAEARKKQEAEEKAARLANLSAEQRRLEELREQLVQDRAAGRKEKGGELANHLVMVLKEAEQAWSGTDCADLADLAEEIHGYIGWPASKKKQARKNLIAAIRAKA
;
A
#
# COMPACT_ATOMS: atom_id res chain seq x y z
N MET A 1 -32.29 3.82 33.80
CA MET A 1 -33.52 3.36 33.11
C MET A 1 -33.16 3.04 31.67
N SER A 2 -32.94 1.76 31.35
CA SER A 2 -32.64 1.34 29.97
C SER A 2 -33.90 1.54 29.13
N ASP A 3 -33.78 2.29 28.05
CA ASP A 3 -34.86 2.50 27.07
C ASP A 3 -35.21 1.13 26.46
N LYS A 4 -36.33 0.54 26.90
CA LYS A 4 -36.83 -0.80 26.49
C LYS A 4 -37.17 -0.91 24.99
N ARG A 5 -36.74 0.06 24.16
CA ARG A 5 -37.06 0.17 22.74
C ARG A 5 -36.07 -0.56 21.83
N HIS A 6 -34.89 -0.96 22.31
CA HIS A 6 -33.90 -1.69 21.51
C HIS A 6 -33.19 -2.75 22.33
N ASP A 7 -33.13 -3.98 21.81
CA ASP A 7 -32.29 -5.07 22.32
C ASP A 7 -30.94 -5.03 21.60
N VAL A 8 -29.89 -4.58 22.28
CA VAL A 8 -28.59 -4.27 21.66
C VAL A 8 -27.51 -5.19 22.22
N HIS A 9 -26.83 -5.90 21.32
CA HIS A 9 -25.73 -6.80 21.60
C HIS A 9 -24.41 -6.24 21.07
N GLN A 10 -23.36 -6.30 21.89
CA GLN A 10 -21.98 -6.12 21.43
C GLN A 10 -21.56 -7.40 20.73
N LEU A 11 -20.85 -7.27 19.61
CA LEU A 11 -20.29 -8.38 18.85
C LEU A 11 -18.77 -8.40 19.00
N ALA A 12 -18.21 -9.58 19.23
CA ALA A 12 -16.81 -9.88 18.94
C ALA A 12 -16.75 -10.85 17.76
N ILE A 13 -15.98 -10.51 16.75
CA ILE A 13 -15.90 -11.28 15.50
C ILE A 13 -14.48 -11.78 15.32
N THR A 14 -14.36 -13.08 15.09
CA THR A 14 -13.11 -13.78 14.77
C THR A 14 -13.15 -14.19 13.31
N ALA A 15 -12.22 -13.70 12.51
CA ALA A 15 -11.98 -14.25 11.17
C ALA A 15 -11.45 -15.68 11.33
N LEU A 16 -12.22 -16.69 10.97
CA LEU A 16 -11.80 -18.10 11.05
C LEU A 16 -10.92 -18.49 9.86
N ALA A 17 -11.11 -17.82 8.72
CA ALA A 17 -10.30 -17.97 7.52
C ALA A 17 -10.01 -16.58 6.92
N PRO A 18 -9.09 -16.44 5.94
CA PRO A 18 -8.81 -15.14 5.36
C PRO A 18 -10.09 -14.46 4.84
N LEU A 19 -10.28 -13.18 5.18
CA LEU A 19 -11.44 -12.40 4.74
C LEU A 19 -11.00 -11.29 3.79
N HIS A 20 -11.68 -11.16 2.66
CA HIS A 20 -11.52 -10.03 1.75
C HIS A 20 -12.88 -9.40 1.47
N ILE A 21 -13.07 -8.16 1.90
CA ILE A 21 -14.27 -7.38 1.61
C ILE A 21 -13.91 -6.38 0.52
N GLY A 22 -14.21 -6.71 -0.74
CA GLY A 22 -13.73 -5.91 -1.88
C GLY A 22 -14.35 -4.52 -1.93
N THR A 23 -13.50 -3.51 -2.18
CA THR A 23 -13.93 -2.13 -2.42
C THR A 23 -14.26 -1.84 -3.89
N GLY A 24 -13.84 -2.73 -4.79
CA GLY A 24 -13.80 -2.47 -6.23
C GLY A 24 -12.56 -1.70 -6.69
N GLN A 25 -11.67 -1.33 -5.76
CA GLN A 25 -10.38 -0.71 -6.04
C GLN A 25 -9.24 -1.72 -5.87
N ASP A 26 -8.17 -1.51 -6.61
CA ASP A 26 -6.95 -2.30 -6.54
C ASP A 26 -5.79 -1.42 -6.05
N LEU A 27 -4.83 -2.04 -5.35
CA LEU A 27 -3.50 -1.48 -5.15
C LEU A 27 -2.71 -1.72 -6.43
N GLU A 28 -2.25 -0.64 -7.04
CA GLU A 28 -1.44 -0.69 -8.26
C GLU A 28 0.05 -0.48 -7.94
N PRO A 29 0.96 -1.07 -8.72
CA PRO A 29 2.43 -0.94 -8.55
C PRO A 29 2.97 0.48 -8.85
N THR A 30 2.11 1.49 -8.80
CA THR A 30 2.38 2.93 -8.83
C THR A 30 2.06 3.62 -7.49
N GLY A 31 1.37 2.92 -6.58
CA GLY A 31 1.08 3.34 -5.20
C GLY A 31 1.66 2.38 -4.15
N TYR A 32 2.51 1.44 -4.57
CA TYR A 32 3.23 0.56 -3.67
C TYR A 32 4.60 0.12 -4.22
N VAL A 33 5.50 -0.24 -3.30
CA VAL A 33 6.72 -1.01 -3.59
C VAL A 33 6.84 -2.21 -2.66
N ILE A 34 7.47 -3.29 -3.13
CA ILE A 34 7.77 -4.46 -2.29
C ILE A 34 9.26 -4.53 -2.07
N ASP A 35 9.67 -4.60 -0.80
CA ASP A 35 11.06 -4.76 -0.37
C ASP A 35 11.15 -5.97 0.58
N GLY A 36 11.95 -6.96 0.20
CA GLY A 36 11.92 -8.27 0.85
C GLY A 36 10.56 -8.94 0.72
N GLU A 37 9.92 -9.19 1.87
CA GLU A 37 8.57 -9.79 1.99
C GLU A 37 7.56 -8.81 2.57
N ASP A 38 7.84 -7.51 2.48
CA ASP A 38 6.97 -6.45 2.99
C ASP A 38 6.60 -5.49 1.84
N LEU A 39 5.30 -5.22 1.71
CA LEU A 39 4.75 -4.22 0.80
C LEU A 39 4.56 -2.90 1.53
N TYR A 40 5.00 -1.81 0.91
CA TYR A 40 4.95 -0.45 1.43
C TYR A 40 4.02 0.40 0.54
N LEU A 41 2.91 0.86 1.11
CA LEU A 41 1.93 1.72 0.45
C LEU A 41 2.30 3.19 0.60
N PHE A 42 2.12 3.96 -0.46
CA PHE A 42 2.31 5.41 -0.43
C PHE A 42 1.26 6.11 -1.29
N SER A 43 0.79 7.26 -0.81
CA SER A 43 -0.02 8.20 -1.58
C SER A 43 0.81 8.95 -2.62
N PRO A 44 0.17 9.57 -3.63
CA PRO A 44 0.84 10.52 -4.53
C PRO A 44 1.57 11.63 -3.77
N GLU A 45 1.00 12.13 -2.68
CA GLU A 45 1.59 13.16 -1.83
C GLU A 45 2.85 12.64 -1.11
N ALA A 46 2.81 11.41 -0.59
CA ALA A 46 3.97 10.74 -0.02
C ALA A 46 5.07 10.52 -1.06
N ALA A 47 4.71 10.09 -2.27
CA ALA A 47 5.66 9.95 -3.37
C ALA A 47 6.32 11.29 -3.71
N LEU A 48 5.56 12.39 -3.80
CA LEU A 48 6.12 13.70 -4.07
C LEU A 48 7.08 14.13 -2.95
N ARG A 49 6.75 13.93 -1.67
CA ARG A 49 7.68 14.22 -0.56
C ARG A 49 8.97 13.38 -0.60
N ALA A 50 8.85 12.11 -1.01
CA ALA A 50 9.95 11.17 -1.10
C ALA A 50 10.94 11.53 -2.22
N LEU A 51 10.42 11.79 -3.42
CA LEU A 51 11.20 11.95 -4.65
C LEU A 51 12.03 13.25 -4.63
N SER A 52 13.25 13.16 -5.16
CA SER A 52 14.13 14.32 -5.39
C SER A 52 13.58 15.23 -6.50
N ALA A 53 14.09 16.48 -6.60
CA ALA A 53 13.70 17.40 -7.67
C ALA A 53 13.89 16.79 -9.07
N ASN A 54 15.04 16.16 -9.30
CA ASN A 54 15.35 15.50 -10.57
C ASN A 54 14.39 14.33 -10.85
N ALA A 55 14.09 13.50 -9.85
CA ALA A 55 13.16 12.39 -10.00
C ALA A 55 11.73 12.87 -10.28
N ARG A 56 11.29 13.97 -9.69
CA ARG A 56 9.99 14.61 -9.99
C ARG A 56 9.95 15.14 -11.42
N GLU A 57 11.04 15.70 -11.92
CA GLU A 57 11.13 16.16 -13.31
C GLU A 57 11.10 14.97 -14.29
N GLU A 58 11.83 13.88 -13.99
CA GLU A 58 11.77 12.62 -14.75
C GLU A 58 10.35 12.08 -14.79
N LEU A 59 9.66 12.03 -13.64
CA LEU A 59 8.28 11.56 -13.55
C LEU A 59 7.33 12.44 -14.40
N THR A 60 7.45 13.76 -14.32
CA THR A 60 6.66 14.69 -15.15
C THR A 60 6.90 14.44 -16.64
N LYS A 61 8.16 14.24 -17.06
CA LYS A 61 8.49 13.92 -18.46
C LYS A 61 7.88 12.60 -18.90
N LEU A 62 7.96 11.56 -18.05
CA LEU A 62 7.36 10.25 -18.32
C LEU A 62 5.84 10.36 -18.49
N LEU A 63 5.15 11.01 -17.55
CA LEU A 63 3.69 11.14 -17.57
C LEU A 63 3.15 12.05 -18.68
N SER A 64 4.01 12.86 -19.30
CA SER A 64 3.64 13.70 -20.45
C SER A 64 3.59 12.91 -21.78
N ALA A 65 4.04 11.65 -21.79
CA ALA A 65 3.99 10.79 -22.96
C ALA A 65 2.57 10.23 -23.22
N ALA A 66 2.32 9.75 -24.45
CA ALA A 66 1.05 9.15 -24.80
C ALA A 66 0.72 7.92 -23.91
N PRO A 67 -0.55 7.74 -23.49
CA PRO A 67 -0.97 6.67 -22.60
C PRO A 67 -0.89 5.32 -23.30
N THR A 68 0.24 4.64 -23.14
CA THR A 68 0.55 3.36 -23.78
C THR A 68 0.88 2.28 -22.75
N VAL A 69 0.84 1.02 -23.19
CA VAL A 69 1.35 -0.12 -22.41
C VAL A 69 2.81 0.11 -21.98
N GLN A 70 3.61 0.74 -22.82
CA GLN A 70 4.99 1.07 -22.52
C GLN A 70 5.10 2.12 -21.40
N LEU A 71 4.24 3.13 -21.39
CA LEU A 71 4.19 4.14 -20.33
C LEU A 71 3.94 3.48 -18.97
N ILE A 72 2.96 2.57 -18.87
CA ILE A 72 2.66 1.86 -17.61
C ILE A 72 3.90 1.15 -17.07
N LYS A 73 4.66 0.45 -17.92
CA LYS A 73 5.90 -0.22 -17.52
C LYS A 73 6.98 0.76 -17.07
N GLN A 74 7.13 1.88 -17.79
CA GLN A 74 8.12 2.90 -17.44
C GLN A 74 7.81 3.53 -16.09
N VAL A 75 6.53 3.81 -15.81
CA VAL A 75 6.07 4.35 -14.53
C VAL A 75 6.27 3.32 -13.40
N GLN A 76 5.89 2.06 -13.60
CA GLN A 76 6.17 0.99 -12.64
C GLN A 76 7.67 0.86 -12.35
N GLY A 77 8.50 0.84 -13.41
CA GLY A 77 9.95 0.77 -13.28
C GLY A 77 10.52 1.99 -12.57
N PHE A 78 9.96 3.17 -12.79
CA PHE A 78 10.36 4.41 -12.10
C PHE A 78 10.11 4.31 -10.59
N PHE A 79 8.90 3.94 -10.15
CA PHE A 79 8.61 3.81 -8.72
C PHE A 79 9.43 2.70 -8.08
N HIS A 80 9.62 1.56 -8.76
CA HIS A 80 10.49 0.49 -8.29
C HIS A 80 11.94 0.95 -8.07
N ARG A 81 12.54 1.66 -9.03
CA ARG A 81 13.92 2.18 -8.89
C ARG A 81 14.06 3.21 -7.76
N ASN A 82 13.01 3.97 -7.48
CA ASN A 82 12.96 4.93 -6.38
C ASN A 82 12.41 4.32 -5.07
N GLY A 83 12.31 2.98 -4.98
CA GLY A 83 11.65 2.28 -3.88
C GLY A 83 12.20 2.63 -2.49
N GLU A 84 13.51 2.81 -2.34
CA GLU A 84 14.09 3.22 -1.05
C GLU A 84 13.51 4.56 -0.56
N ALA A 85 13.44 5.57 -1.42
CA ALA A 85 12.86 6.86 -1.06
C ALA A 85 11.39 6.72 -0.63
N LEU A 86 10.64 5.87 -1.31
CA LEU A 86 9.22 5.65 -1.06
C LEU A 86 8.97 4.89 0.25
N ILE A 87 9.83 3.93 0.61
CA ILE A 87 9.74 3.19 1.88
C ILE A 87 9.81 4.13 3.08
N ALA A 88 10.66 5.17 3.01
CA ALA A 88 10.79 6.16 4.08
C ALA A 88 9.49 6.95 4.33
N GLU A 89 8.75 7.26 3.27
CA GLU A 89 7.49 8.05 3.33
C GLU A 89 6.23 7.18 3.27
N ALA A 90 6.37 5.85 3.22
CA ALA A 90 5.24 4.92 3.15
C ALA A 90 4.27 5.15 4.33
N GLU A 91 2.98 5.11 4.05
CA GLU A 91 1.91 5.38 5.02
C GLU A 91 1.48 4.11 5.73
N HIS A 92 1.43 3.00 4.98
CA HIS A 92 1.08 1.69 5.51
C HIS A 92 2.04 0.63 4.98
N ALA A 93 2.14 -0.48 5.71
CA ALA A 93 2.88 -1.65 5.27
C ALA A 93 2.09 -2.92 5.62
N MET A 94 2.33 -3.97 4.85
CA MET A 94 1.74 -5.29 5.08
C MET A 94 2.67 -6.39 4.60
N PRO A 95 2.68 -7.57 5.24
CA PRO A 95 3.43 -8.71 4.74
C PRO A 95 2.86 -9.20 3.41
N VAL A 96 3.77 -9.67 2.56
CA VAL A 96 3.45 -10.38 1.32
C VAL A 96 4.11 -11.75 1.34
N LEU A 97 3.48 -12.70 0.65
CA LEU A 97 4.07 -14.03 0.52
C LEU A 97 5.38 -13.98 -0.31
N PRO A 98 6.37 -14.83 -0.01
CA PRO A 98 7.64 -14.87 -0.74
C PRO A 98 7.48 -15.06 -2.26
N SER A 99 6.48 -15.85 -2.66
CA SER A 99 6.11 -16.11 -4.05
C SER A 99 5.60 -14.84 -4.76
N ILE A 100 4.76 -14.04 -4.09
CA ILE A 100 4.23 -12.77 -4.60
C ILE A 100 5.35 -11.74 -4.71
N ALA A 101 6.22 -11.65 -3.69
CA ALA A 101 7.40 -10.79 -3.74
C ALA A 101 8.37 -11.21 -4.87
N GLY A 102 8.55 -12.51 -5.07
CA GLY A 102 9.33 -13.07 -6.18
C GLY A 102 8.75 -12.68 -7.55
N GLU A 103 7.44 -12.83 -7.72
CA GLU A 103 6.75 -12.45 -8.94
C GLU A 103 6.84 -10.94 -9.22
N TYR A 104 6.63 -10.11 -8.21
CA TYR A 104 6.76 -8.66 -8.32
C TYR A 104 8.16 -8.29 -8.83
N ARG A 105 9.23 -8.77 -8.17
CA ARG A 105 10.62 -8.52 -8.57
C ARG A 105 10.92 -8.97 -10.01
N GLN A 106 10.32 -10.07 -10.44
CA GLN A 106 10.54 -10.61 -11.79
C GLN A 106 9.84 -9.80 -12.88
N ARG A 107 8.71 -9.14 -12.57
CA ARG A 107 7.78 -8.60 -13.57
C ARG A 107 7.59 -7.08 -13.53
N VAL A 108 7.87 -6.42 -12.41
CA VAL A 108 7.70 -4.96 -12.28
C VAL A 108 8.52 -4.21 -13.33
N GLY A 109 7.84 -3.35 -14.10
CA GLY A 109 8.46 -2.59 -15.19
C GLY A 109 8.94 -3.42 -16.40
N ARG A 110 8.47 -4.67 -16.56
CA ARG A 110 8.84 -5.58 -17.65
C ARG A 110 7.62 -6.08 -18.45
N THR A 111 7.86 -6.60 -19.64
CA THR A 111 6.81 -7.25 -20.46
C THR A 111 6.51 -8.65 -19.92
N ALA A 112 5.24 -8.98 -19.66
CA ALA A 112 4.87 -10.28 -19.10
C ALA A 112 4.71 -11.38 -20.17
N GLN A 113 4.15 -11.05 -21.34
CA GLN A 113 4.04 -11.94 -22.50
C GLN A 113 3.81 -11.15 -23.79
N ARG A 114 4.30 -11.67 -24.92
CA ARG A 114 3.99 -11.21 -26.28
C ARG A 114 3.09 -12.25 -26.94
N GLU A 115 1.87 -11.88 -27.34
CA GLU A 115 1.03 -12.76 -28.14
C GLU A 115 1.54 -12.88 -29.59
N GLU A 116 1.20 -13.97 -30.28
CA GLU A 116 1.40 -14.12 -31.74
C GLU A 116 0.74 -12.99 -32.57
N SER A 117 -0.26 -12.32 -31.98
CA SER A 117 -0.96 -11.15 -32.55
C SER A 117 -0.14 -9.84 -32.47
N GLY A 118 1.03 -9.86 -31.80
CA GLY A 118 1.84 -8.67 -31.52
C GLY A 118 1.33 -7.83 -30.33
N ARG A 119 0.22 -8.22 -29.67
CA ARG A 119 -0.32 -7.54 -28.50
C ARG A 119 0.48 -7.91 -27.24
N GLU A 120 1.02 -6.91 -26.56
CA GLU A 120 1.71 -7.11 -25.28
C GLU A 120 0.69 -7.15 -24.13
N ILE A 121 0.65 -8.24 -23.38
CA ILE A 121 -0.10 -8.34 -22.12
C ILE A 121 0.84 -7.93 -21.00
N ILE A 122 0.49 -6.87 -20.28
CA ILE A 122 1.20 -6.47 -19.06
C ILE A 122 0.63 -7.25 -17.89
N ASN A 123 1.49 -7.76 -17.00
CA ASN A 123 1.04 -8.15 -15.68
C ASN A 123 0.77 -6.86 -14.88
N GLN A 124 -0.50 -6.57 -14.62
CA GLN A 124 -0.88 -5.36 -13.89
C GLN A 124 -0.33 -5.33 -12.46
N LEU A 125 0.06 -6.50 -11.91
CA LEU A 125 0.50 -6.65 -10.52
C LEU A 125 -0.50 -6.00 -9.55
N SER A 126 -1.78 -5.98 -9.92
CA SER A 126 -2.84 -5.41 -9.12
C SER A 126 -3.16 -6.34 -7.96
N ILE A 127 -3.38 -5.75 -6.79
CA ILE A 127 -3.78 -6.45 -5.57
C ILE A 127 -5.14 -5.90 -5.19
N ALA A 128 -6.18 -6.73 -5.19
CA ALA A 128 -7.52 -6.26 -4.84
C ALA A 128 -7.53 -5.79 -3.39
N ARG A 129 -7.96 -4.54 -3.15
CA ARG A 129 -7.92 -3.91 -1.84
C ARG A 129 -9.10 -4.36 -0.98
N THR A 130 -8.85 -4.64 0.30
CA THR A 130 -9.93 -4.92 1.25
C THR A 130 -10.46 -3.61 1.85
N TYR A 131 -11.74 -3.60 2.19
CA TYR A 131 -12.40 -2.45 2.80
C TYR A 131 -11.80 -2.16 4.18
N GLY A 132 -11.52 -0.88 4.42
CA GLY A 132 -10.85 -0.41 5.61
C GLY A 132 -11.05 1.07 5.84
N ASP A 133 -10.66 1.50 7.03
CA ASP A 133 -10.64 2.90 7.44
C ASP A 133 -9.58 3.66 6.64
N ALA A 134 -9.99 4.78 6.02
CA ALA A 134 -9.10 5.54 5.16
C ALA A 134 -7.95 6.23 5.93
N ALA A 135 -8.14 6.55 7.21
CA ALA A 135 -7.16 7.26 8.02
C ALA A 135 -6.11 6.33 8.63
N SER A 136 -6.54 5.20 9.20
CA SER A 136 -5.67 4.23 9.87
C SER A 136 -5.18 3.11 8.95
N GLY A 137 -5.82 2.92 7.79
CA GLY A 137 -5.55 1.81 6.87
C GLY A 137 -5.99 0.45 7.42
N ARG A 138 -6.65 0.42 8.59
CA ARG A 138 -7.09 -0.83 9.24
C ARG A 138 -8.37 -1.36 8.59
N PRO A 139 -8.55 -2.68 8.50
CA PRO A 139 -9.73 -3.26 7.89
C PRO A 139 -10.99 -2.96 8.73
N ILE A 140 -12.11 -2.81 8.04
CA ILE A 140 -13.45 -2.70 8.64
C ILE A 140 -14.26 -3.86 8.08
N LEU A 141 -15.00 -4.56 8.95
CA LEU A 141 -16.06 -5.47 8.50
C LEU A 141 -17.37 -4.70 8.41
N PRO A 142 -17.88 -4.40 7.20
CA PRO A 142 -19.08 -3.58 7.07
C PRO A 142 -20.30 -4.30 7.62
N GLY A 143 -21.13 -3.57 8.36
CA GLY A 143 -22.41 -4.06 8.87
C GLY A 143 -23.33 -4.51 7.75
N SER A 144 -23.22 -3.92 6.55
CA SER A 144 -23.94 -4.36 5.35
C SER A 144 -23.54 -5.77 4.87
N SER A 145 -22.25 -6.14 5.00
CA SER A 145 -21.76 -7.48 4.63
C SER A 145 -22.27 -8.53 5.61
N LEU A 146 -22.20 -8.24 6.92
CA LEU A 146 -22.77 -9.09 7.97
C LEU A 146 -24.30 -9.21 7.84
N LYS A 147 -24.99 -8.08 7.59
CA LYS A 147 -26.44 -8.04 7.38
C LYS A 147 -26.88 -8.83 6.17
N GLY A 148 -26.09 -8.83 5.09
CA GLY A 148 -26.35 -9.65 3.90
C GLY A 148 -26.25 -11.15 4.19
N ALA A 149 -25.24 -11.58 4.95
CA ALA A 149 -25.09 -12.97 5.38
C ALA A 149 -26.27 -13.41 6.27
N ILE A 150 -26.60 -12.62 7.31
CA ILE A 150 -27.74 -12.88 8.20
C ILE A 150 -29.06 -12.91 7.42
N ARG A 151 -29.27 -11.97 6.49
CA ARG A 151 -30.47 -11.96 5.62
C ARG A 151 -30.58 -13.26 4.82
N THR A 152 -29.46 -13.77 4.30
CA THR A 152 -29.45 -15.02 3.53
C THR A 152 -29.89 -16.20 4.40
N ALA A 153 -29.36 -16.30 5.62
CA ALA A 153 -29.75 -17.35 6.56
C ALA A 153 -31.23 -17.28 6.97
N LEU A 154 -31.75 -16.09 7.24
CA LEU A 154 -33.16 -15.88 7.59
C LEU A 154 -34.09 -16.17 6.39
N LEU A 155 -33.71 -15.78 5.18
CA LEU A 155 -34.46 -16.15 3.96
C LEU A 155 -34.45 -17.68 3.74
N ASP A 156 -33.33 -18.36 4.01
CA ASP A 156 -33.23 -19.81 3.87
C ASP A 156 -34.10 -20.53 4.91
N LEU A 157 -34.15 -20.01 6.14
CA LEU A 157 -35.05 -20.49 7.19
C LEU A 157 -36.51 -20.43 6.73
N GLU A 158 -36.97 -19.29 6.20
CA GLU A 158 -38.35 -19.15 5.70
C GLU A 158 -38.63 -19.99 4.44
N ASN A 159 -37.61 -20.16 3.58
CA ASN A 159 -37.73 -20.98 2.37
C ASN A 159 -37.85 -22.47 2.72
N ASP A 160 -37.11 -22.91 3.74
CA ASP A 160 -37.12 -24.29 4.27
C ASP A 160 -36.93 -25.36 3.18
N GLY A 161 -35.97 -25.13 2.28
CA GLY A 161 -35.63 -26.05 1.19
C GLY A 161 -36.69 -26.20 0.09
N ARG A 162 -37.77 -25.39 0.10
CA ARG A 162 -38.81 -25.45 -0.93
C ARG A 162 -38.28 -24.98 -2.29
N SER A 163 -38.78 -25.60 -3.35
CA SER A 163 -38.57 -25.17 -4.73
C SER A 163 -39.29 -23.85 -5.02
N LEU A 164 -38.88 -23.17 -6.09
CA LEU A 164 -39.57 -21.98 -6.57
C LEU A 164 -41.04 -22.30 -6.86
N SER A 165 -41.97 -21.51 -6.32
CA SER A 165 -43.38 -21.63 -6.68
C SER A 165 -43.58 -21.34 -8.17
N ALA A 166 -44.54 -22.02 -8.80
CA ALA A 166 -44.83 -21.91 -10.24
C ALA A 166 -44.97 -20.45 -10.72
N GLU A 167 -45.65 -19.61 -9.93
CA GLU A 167 -45.79 -18.17 -10.17
C GLU A 167 -44.44 -17.45 -10.35
N ILE A 168 -43.50 -17.66 -9.43
CA ILE A 168 -42.17 -17.03 -9.47
C ILE A 168 -41.31 -17.68 -10.55
N ALA A 169 -41.43 -19.00 -10.74
CA ALA A 169 -40.70 -19.73 -11.77
C ALA A 169 -41.06 -19.24 -13.19
N ALA A 170 -42.29 -18.79 -13.41
CA ALA A 170 -42.75 -18.22 -14.68
C ALA A 170 -42.26 -16.77 -14.94
N MET A 171 -41.81 -16.05 -13.91
CA MET A 171 -41.34 -14.66 -14.07
C MET A 171 -40.01 -14.56 -14.83
N PRO A 172 -39.69 -13.40 -15.44
CA PRO A 172 -38.36 -13.13 -15.98
C PRO A 172 -37.28 -13.27 -14.90
N THR A 173 -36.14 -13.89 -15.22
CA THR A 173 -35.05 -14.19 -14.26
C THR A 173 -34.65 -12.99 -13.39
N ARG A 174 -34.55 -11.80 -13.99
CA ARG A 174 -34.22 -10.54 -13.28
C ARG A 174 -35.20 -10.12 -12.18
N LYS A 175 -36.46 -10.59 -12.23
CA LYS A 175 -37.51 -10.28 -11.25
C LYS A 175 -37.65 -11.35 -10.16
N ARG A 176 -37.19 -12.58 -10.42
CA ARG A 176 -37.42 -13.75 -9.54
C ARG A 176 -36.84 -13.55 -8.14
N ASN A 177 -35.62 -13.02 -8.05
CA ASN A 177 -34.94 -12.86 -6.76
C ASN A 177 -35.73 -11.91 -5.83
N ARG A 178 -36.12 -10.75 -6.33
CA ARG A 178 -36.94 -9.79 -5.57
C ARG A 178 -38.29 -10.39 -5.18
N ALA A 179 -38.99 -11.01 -6.14
CA ALA A 179 -40.31 -11.62 -5.89
C ALA A 179 -40.25 -12.75 -4.84
N LEU A 180 -39.18 -13.56 -4.86
CA LEU A 180 -38.97 -14.60 -3.85
C LEU A 180 -38.76 -13.98 -2.46
N GLN A 181 -37.89 -12.97 -2.35
CA GLN A 181 -37.65 -12.31 -1.06
C GLN A 181 -38.91 -11.63 -0.51
N GLU A 182 -39.65 -10.90 -1.35
CA GLU A 182 -40.93 -10.28 -0.98
C GLU A 182 -41.95 -11.31 -0.49
N LYS A 183 -42.01 -12.48 -1.13
CA LYS A 183 -42.89 -13.58 -0.71
C LYS A 183 -42.46 -14.19 0.61
N LEU A 184 -41.17 -14.53 0.76
CA LEU A 184 -40.64 -15.19 1.97
C LEU A 184 -40.75 -14.26 3.19
N PHE A 185 -40.35 -13.00 3.03
CA PHE A 185 -40.40 -12.02 4.11
C PHE A 185 -41.73 -11.26 4.20
N CYS A 186 -42.76 -11.70 3.48
CA CYS A 186 -44.13 -11.21 3.59
C CYS A 186 -44.25 -9.68 3.46
N TYR A 187 -43.49 -9.06 2.53
CA TYR A 187 -43.51 -7.62 2.32
C TYR A 187 -43.71 -7.24 0.85
N ARG A 188 -44.31 -6.07 0.61
CA ARG A 188 -44.46 -5.46 -0.73
C ARG A 188 -43.80 -4.09 -0.83
N GLN A 189 -43.75 -3.38 0.28
CA GLN A 189 -43.08 -2.09 0.42
C GLN A 189 -41.86 -2.27 1.30
N PHE A 190 -40.79 -1.52 1.02
CA PHE A 190 -39.50 -1.69 1.67
C PHE A 190 -39.55 -1.43 3.19
N ASP A 191 -40.43 -0.53 3.63
CA ASP A 191 -40.69 -0.23 5.05
C ASP A 191 -41.41 -1.36 5.80
N LEU A 192 -41.85 -2.42 5.10
CA LEU A 192 -42.39 -3.64 5.71
C LEU A 192 -41.38 -4.79 5.75
N ASP A 193 -40.18 -4.62 5.19
CA ASP A 193 -39.12 -5.64 5.26
C ASP A 193 -38.71 -5.86 6.73
N PRO A 194 -38.76 -7.10 7.26
CA PRO A 194 -38.43 -7.38 8.66
C PRO A 194 -36.97 -7.05 9.01
N MET A 195 -36.05 -7.05 8.03
CA MET A 195 -34.66 -6.63 8.25
C MET A 195 -34.52 -5.14 8.61
N ARG A 196 -35.59 -4.33 8.52
CA ARG A 196 -35.57 -2.96 9.05
C ARG A 196 -35.44 -2.90 10.57
N LEU A 197 -35.91 -3.93 11.27
CA LEU A 197 -35.82 -4.02 12.73
C LEU A 197 -34.42 -4.47 13.19
N VAL A 198 -33.61 -5.04 12.29
CA VAL A 198 -32.27 -5.53 12.57
C VAL A 198 -31.24 -4.49 12.11
N GLN A 199 -30.57 -3.86 13.05
CA GLN A 199 -29.52 -2.86 12.83
C GLN A 199 -28.17 -3.49 13.11
N ILE A 200 -27.22 -3.36 12.18
CA ILE A 200 -25.86 -3.90 12.34
C ILE A 200 -24.89 -2.78 12.03
N GLY A 201 -24.08 -2.43 13.02
CA GLY A 201 -22.99 -1.47 12.86
C GLY A 201 -21.78 -2.09 12.18
N ASP A 202 -20.95 -1.25 11.59
CA ASP A 202 -19.64 -1.66 11.11
C ASP A 202 -18.78 -2.15 12.29
N ALA A 203 -18.03 -3.23 12.08
CA ALA A 203 -17.13 -3.76 13.10
C ALA A 203 -15.70 -3.28 12.84
N ARG A 204 -15.12 -2.62 13.84
CA ARG A 204 -13.76 -2.08 13.80
C ARG A 204 -12.76 -3.15 14.22
N ASP A 205 -11.58 -3.13 13.61
CA ASP A 205 -10.43 -3.90 14.06
C ASP A 205 -9.91 -3.37 15.42
N LEU A 206 -9.63 -4.30 16.32
CA LEU A 206 -9.10 -4.09 17.67
C LEU A 206 -7.71 -4.69 17.86
N SER A 207 -7.10 -5.25 16.81
CA SER A 207 -5.75 -5.77 16.92
C SER A 207 -4.74 -4.65 17.22
N PRO A 208 -3.61 -4.94 17.92
CA PRO A 208 -2.64 -3.93 18.32
C PRO A 208 -2.13 -3.08 17.16
N ALA A 209 -1.66 -1.86 17.44
CA ALA A 209 -1.04 -0.99 16.44
C ALA A 209 0.29 -1.56 15.93
N GLU A 210 0.98 -2.32 16.78
CA GLU A 210 2.26 -2.99 16.54
C GLU A 210 2.10 -4.34 15.84
N SER A 211 0.96 -4.57 15.17
CA SER A 211 0.68 -5.76 14.37
C SER A 211 0.29 -5.36 12.95
N TYR A 212 0.49 -6.25 11.97
CA TYR A 212 -0.02 -6.03 10.63
C TYR A 212 -1.53 -6.24 10.61
N ALA A 213 -2.32 -5.33 10.04
CA ALA A 213 -3.78 -5.45 10.04
C ALA A 213 -4.30 -6.34 8.89
N THR A 214 -3.58 -6.34 7.76
CA THR A 214 -3.89 -7.09 6.54
C THR A 214 -2.63 -7.77 6.00
N GLU A 215 -2.81 -8.78 5.15
CA GLU A 215 -1.74 -9.48 4.45
C GLU A 215 -2.13 -9.78 3.00
N VAL A 216 -1.16 -9.94 2.11
CA VAL A 216 -1.43 -10.23 0.70
C VAL A 216 -1.32 -11.73 0.41
N ARG A 217 -2.40 -12.30 -0.16
CA ARG A 217 -2.47 -13.72 -0.53
C ARG A 217 -2.88 -13.93 -1.99
N TYR A 218 -2.48 -15.09 -2.55
CA TYR A 218 -3.14 -15.57 -3.75
C TYR A 218 -4.52 -16.14 -3.41
N ALA A 219 -5.50 -15.87 -4.26
CA ALA A 219 -6.71 -16.66 -4.37
C ALA A 219 -6.59 -17.53 -5.62
N VAL A 220 -6.62 -18.85 -5.45
CA VAL A 220 -6.51 -19.82 -6.53
C VAL A 220 -7.79 -20.62 -6.64
N ASN A 221 -8.22 -20.94 -7.87
CA ASN A 221 -9.42 -21.72 -8.10
C ASN A 221 -9.08 -23.20 -8.22
N ARG A 222 -9.84 -24.08 -7.57
CA ARG A 222 -9.62 -25.53 -7.53
C ARG A 222 -10.91 -26.28 -7.74
N LYS A 223 -10.86 -27.46 -8.36
CA LYS A 223 -12.04 -28.32 -8.49
C LYS A 223 -12.44 -28.94 -7.16
N ARG A 224 -13.74 -28.97 -6.86
CA ARG A 224 -14.27 -29.68 -5.69
C ARG A 224 -14.17 -31.20 -5.85
N GLU A 225 -14.30 -31.71 -7.08
CA GLU A 225 -14.25 -33.13 -7.40
C GLU A 225 -13.14 -33.43 -8.41
N ALA A 226 -12.49 -34.58 -8.23
CA ALA A 226 -11.54 -35.11 -9.20
C ALA A 226 -12.29 -35.61 -10.43
N ILE A 227 -11.87 -35.21 -11.62
CA ILE A 227 -12.44 -35.69 -12.88
C ILE A 227 -11.34 -36.41 -13.64
N PHE A 228 -11.50 -37.71 -13.86
CA PHE A 228 -10.54 -38.54 -14.57
C PHE A 228 -10.98 -38.79 -16.01
N LYS A 229 -10.03 -38.76 -16.95
CA LYS A 229 -10.21 -39.23 -18.32
C LYS A 229 -9.01 -40.07 -18.70
N ASN A 230 -9.25 -41.31 -19.15
CA ASN A 230 -8.21 -42.28 -19.50
C ASN A 230 -7.18 -42.50 -18.37
N GLY A 231 -7.64 -42.60 -17.12
CA GLY A 231 -6.78 -42.83 -15.95
C GLY A 231 -5.95 -41.61 -15.49
N ARG A 232 -6.05 -40.46 -16.16
CA ARG A 232 -5.39 -39.21 -15.76
C ARG A 232 -6.41 -38.21 -15.23
N GLU A 233 -6.08 -37.55 -14.13
CA GLU A 233 -6.89 -36.45 -13.63
C GLU A 233 -6.82 -35.28 -14.62
N LEU A 234 -7.97 -34.85 -15.10
CA LEU A 234 -8.09 -33.70 -15.98
C LEU A 234 -7.93 -32.42 -15.18
N GLN A 235 -6.88 -31.65 -15.47
CA GLN A 235 -6.78 -30.27 -15.02
C GLN A 235 -7.77 -29.40 -15.82
N SER A 236 -8.40 -28.42 -15.17
CA SER A 236 -9.26 -27.44 -15.87
C SER A 236 -8.53 -26.14 -16.10
N GLN A 237 -8.83 -25.47 -17.22
CA GLN A 237 -8.41 -24.08 -17.44
C GLN A 237 -8.87 -23.14 -16.31
N ALA A 238 -9.97 -23.47 -15.62
CA ALA A 238 -10.43 -22.70 -14.47
C ALA A 238 -9.40 -22.70 -13.32
N GLU A 239 -8.54 -23.72 -13.21
CA GLU A 239 -7.50 -23.82 -12.17
C GLU A 239 -6.27 -22.96 -12.47
N ASN A 240 -6.16 -22.43 -13.70
CA ASN A 240 -5.16 -21.42 -14.07
C ASN A 240 -5.60 -20.00 -13.66
N LEU A 241 -6.86 -19.83 -13.23
CA LEU A 241 -7.35 -18.55 -12.73
C LEU A 241 -6.79 -18.29 -11.34
N ARG A 242 -6.19 -17.12 -11.18
CA ARG A 242 -5.67 -16.65 -9.90
C ARG A 242 -5.93 -15.16 -9.73
N GLN A 243 -6.06 -14.74 -8.49
CA GLN A 243 -6.14 -13.34 -8.09
C GLN A 243 -5.14 -13.08 -6.96
N VAL A 244 -4.75 -11.82 -6.77
CA VAL A 244 -3.96 -11.39 -5.62
C VAL A 244 -4.85 -10.48 -4.79
N LEU A 245 -5.04 -10.81 -3.51
CA LEU A 245 -5.98 -10.13 -2.63
C LEU A 245 -5.26 -9.66 -1.37
N GLU A 246 -5.51 -8.42 -0.97
CA GLU A 246 -5.31 -8.00 0.42
C GLU A 246 -6.39 -8.64 1.28
N CYS A 247 -6.01 -9.31 2.36
CA CYS A 247 -6.90 -10.06 3.23
C CYS A 247 -6.69 -9.69 4.69
N ILE A 248 -7.78 -9.72 5.46
CA ILE A 248 -7.74 -9.84 6.91
C ILE A 248 -7.18 -11.24 7.24
N PRO A 249 -6.13 -11.34 8.08
CA PRO A 249 -5.53 -12.61 8.42
C PRO A 249 -6.48 -13.52 9.20
N PRO A 250 -6.38 -14.85 9.01
CA PRO A 250 -7.22 -15.80 9.72
C PRO A 250 -6.85 -15.91 11.20
N LEU A 251 -7.75 -16.49 11.98
CA LEU A 251 -7.58 -16.97 13.34
C LEU A 251 -7.14 -15.91 14.37
N ARG A 252 -7.50 -14.63 14.15
CA ARG A 252 -7.32 -13.58 15.16
C ARG A 252 -8.53 -13.49 16.08
N ALA A 253 -8.41 -14.13 17.24
CA ALA A 253 -9.48 -14.24 18.22
C ALA A 253 -10.04 -12.87 18.60
N GLN A 254 -11.35 -12.69 18.40
CA GLN A 254 -12.11 -11.50 18.80
C GLN A 254 -11.51 -10.18 18.27
N ALA A 255 -10.86 -10.23 17.12
CA ALA A 255 -10.13 -9.09 16.57
C ALA A 255 -11.03 -7.95 16.09
N PHE A 256 -12.32 -8.20 15.85
CA PHE A 256 -13.25 -7.15 15.44
C PHE A 256 -14.35 -6.95 16.46
N SER A 257 -14.73 -5.70 16.70
CA SER A 257 -15.84 -5.34 17.58
C SER A 257 -16.87 -4.51 16.85
N GLY A 258 -18.13 -4.93 16.96
CA GLY A 258 -19.29 -4.26 16.35
C GLY A 258 -20.53 -4.36 17.23
N GLN A 259 -21.69 -3.98 16.70
CA GLN A 259 -22.96 -4.03 17.44
C GLN A 259 -24.10 -4.52 16.54
N LEU A 260 -25.02 -5.29 17.14
CA LEU A 260 -26.29 -5.68 16.54
C LEU A 260 -27.43 -5.21 17.45
N GLY A 261 -28.29 -4.35 16.93
CA GLY A 261 -29.50 -3.88 17.59
C GLY A 261 -30.75 -4.48 16.96
N ILE A 262 -31.70 -4.90 17.79
CA ILE A 262 -33.04 -5.32 17.38
C ILE A 262 -34.04 -4.31 17.94
N GLN A 263 -34.78 -3.64 17.05
CA GLN A 263 -35.80 -2.69 17.45
C GLN A 263 -36.98 -3.42 18.11
N GLY A 264 -37.22 -3.11 19.38
CA GLY A 264 -38.33 -3.63 20.17
C GLY A 264 -39.65 -3.01 19.73
N VAL A 265 -40.56 -3.85 19.25
CA VAL A 265 -41.92 -3.45 18.83
C VAL A 265 -43.01 -4.26 19.55
N ALA A 266 -42.65 -4.90 20.67
CA ALA A 266 -43.58 -5.66 21.50
C ALA A 266 -44.69 -4.73 22.03
N GLY A 267 -45.94 -5.20 21.99
CA GLY A 267 -47.11 -4.43 22.40
C GLY A 267 -47.57 -3.36 21.39
N LEU A 268 -46.89 -3.19 20.25
CA LEU A 268 -47.32 -2.30 19.18
C LEU A 268 -48.10 -3.05 18.11
N SER A 269 -49.22 -2.46 17.68
CA SER A 269 -50.00 -2.94 16.52
C SER A 269 -50.12 -1.82 15.50
N SER A 270 -49.63 -2.07 14.27
CA SER A 270 -49.71 -1.13 13.16
C SER A 270 -49.52 -1.88 11.84
N ARG A 271 -50.23 -1.46 10.80
CA ARG A 271 -50.05 -1.96 9.43
C ARG A 271 -48.69 -1.62 8.83
N LYS A 272 -47.93 -0.72 9.47
CA LYS A 272 -46.56 -0.35 9.08
C LYS A 272 -45.49 -1.23 9.72
N LEU A 273 -45.86 -2.18 10.59
CA LEU A 273 -44.90 -3.11 11.18
C LEU A 273 -44.70 -4.33 10.29
N PRO A 274 -43.48 -4.91 10.24
CA PRO A 274 -43.27 -6.21 9.59
C PRO A 274 -44.17 -7.30 10.19
N ASP A 275 -44.40 -8.36 9.43
CA ASP A 275 -45.16 -9.54 9.87
C ASP A 275 -44.65 -10.01 11.24
N ALA A 276 -45.59 -10.26 12.17
CA ALA A 276 -45.26 -10.62 13.55
C ALA A 276 -44.40 -11.89 13.65
N ARG A 277 -44.54 -12.83 12.71
CA ARG A 277 -43.77 -14.08 12.66
C ARG A 277 -42.32 -13.88 12.25
N LEU A 278 -42.00 -12.74 11.64
CA LEU A 278 -40.67 -12.38 11.14
C LEU A 278 -39.98 -11.34 12.04
N ARG A 279 -40.42 -11.20 13.29
CA ARG A 279 -39.83 -10.32 14.30
C ARG A 279 -38.90 -11.14 15.18
N TRP A 280 -37.67 -11.33 14.71
CA TRP A 280 -36.67 -12.19 15.33
C TRP A 280 -36.03 -11.56 16.57
N THR A 281 -35.75 -12.40 17.56
CA THR A 281 -34.83 -12.10 18.66
C THR A 281 -33.38 -12.35 18.22
N PHE A 282 -32.42 -11.99 19.09
CA PHE A 282 -31.01 -12.30 18.83
C PHE A 282 -30.78 -13.82 18.70
N ALA A 283 -31.41 -14.61 19.58
CA ALA A 283 -31.29 -16.06 19.58
C ALA A 283 -31.85 -16.68 18.29
N ASP A 284 -32.96 -16.14 17.75
CA ASP A 284 -33.52 -16.59 16.48
C ASP A 284 -32.55 -16.33 15.31
N ILE A 285 -31.91 -15.16 15.29
CA ILE A 285 -30.90 -14.82 14.28
C ILE A 285 -29.69 -15.75 14.37
N ALA A 286 -29.18 -15.99 15.59
CA ALA A 286 -28.06 -16.89 15.81
C ALA A 286 -28.39 -18.33 15.37
N ALA A 287 -29.58 -18.83 15.74
CA ALA A 287 -30.06 -20.14 15.34
C ALA A 287 -30.22 -20.28 13.81
N ALA A 288 -30.80 -19.28 13.15
CA ALA A 288 -30.94 -19.27 11.69
C ALA A 288 -29.57 -19.30 10.99
N CYS A 289 -28.62 -18.49 11.47
CA CYS A 289 -27.26 -18.47 10.95
C CYS A 289 -26.58 -19.83 11.10
N ASN A 290 -26.65 -20.45 12.28
CA ASN A 290 -26.03 -21.76 12.52
C ASN A 290 -26.70 -22.87 11.69
N ARG A 291 -28.04 -22.89 11.60
CA ARG A 291 -28.79 -23.83 10.74
C ARG A 291 -28.31 -23.76 9.29
N PHE A 292 -28.02 -22.56 8.79
CA PHE A 292 -27.61 -22.35 7.41
C PHE A 292 -26.11 -22.60 7.19
N TYR A 293 -25.25 -22.00 8.00
CA TYR A 293 -23.81 -21.93 7.75
C TYR A 293 -23.03 -23.14 8.27
N GLN A 294 -23.43 -23.76 9.39
CA GLN A 294 -22.68 -24.88 9.96
C GLN A 294 -22.63 -26.10 9.01
N PRO A 295 -23.75 -26.56 8.40
CA PRO A 295 -23.69 -27.68 7.46
C PRO A 295 -22.86 -27.37 6.19
N ILE A 296 -22.79 -26.09 5.79
CA ILE A 296 -21.97 -25.65 4.66
C ILE A 296 -20.48 -25.75 5.02
N LEU A 297 -20.08 -25.28 6.20
CA LEU A 297 -18.71 -25.38 6.69
C LEU A 297 -18.28 -26.84 6.79
N GLU A 298 -19.08 -27.67 7.46
CA GLU A 298 -18.77 -29.09 7.66
C GLU A 298 -18.63 -29.83 6.34
N ARG A 299 -19.53 -29.60 5.38
CA ARG A 299 -19.46 -30.20 4.04
C ARG A 299 -18.20 -29.74 3.32
N GLU A 300 -17.91 -28.44 3.31
CA GLU A 300 -16.74 -27.89 2.63
C GLU A 300 -15.44 -28.44 3.24
N VAL A 301 -15.33 -28.49 4.57
CA VAL A 301 -14.16 -29.08 5.24
C VAL A 301 -13.99 -30.55 4.85
N ARG A 302 -15.06 -31.35 4.84
CA ARG A 302 -15.01 -32.75 4.42
C ARG A 302 -14.55 -32.89 2.96
N GLU A 303 -15.19 -32.20 2.04
CA GLU A 303 -14.89 -32.25 0.61
C GLU A 303 -13.43 -31.86 0.31
N LEU A 304 -12.97 -30.74 0.88
CA LEU A 304 -11.64 -30.23 0.59
C LEU A 304 -10.53 -31.02 1.30
N ARG A 305 -10.82 -31.63 2.46
CA ARG A 305 -9.91 -32.57 3.11
C ARG A 305 -9.75 -33.86 2.29
N LEU A 306 -10.85 -34.39 1.73
CA LEU A 306 -10.79 -35.55 0.82
C LEU A 306 -9.95 -35.25 -0.45
N ARG A 307 -9.94 -34.00 -0.90
CA ARG A 307 -9.08 -33.52 -1.99
C ARG A 307 -7.62 -33.30 -1.58
N GLY A 308 -7.29 -33.35 -0.29
CA GLY A 308 -5.96 -33.05 0.23
C GLY A 308 -5.59 -31.56 0.18
N TYR A 309 -6.58 -30.67 0.07
CA TYR A 309 -6.34 -29.25 -0.18
C TYR A 309 -6.09 -28.43 1.08
N LEU A 310 -6.79 -28.77 2.17
CA LEU A 310 -6.80 -27.95 3.37
C LEU A 310 -5.54 -28.13 4.21
N SER A 311 -5.13 -27.05 4.85
CA SER A 311 -4.15 -27.13 5.94
C SER A 311 -4.70 -27.95 7.10
N ALA A 312 -3.95 -28.98 7.51
CA ALA A 312 -4.32 -29.82 8.65
C ALA A 312 -4.41 -29.01 9.94
N ALA A 313 -3.43 -28.14 10.19
CA ALA A 313 -3.39 -27.27 11.36
C ALA A 313 -4.62 -26.37 11.45
N TRP A 314 -5.05 -25.79 10.33
CA TRP A 314 -6.27 -24.98 10.30
C TRP A 314 -7.52 -25.83 10.62
N VAL A 315 -7.65 -27.02 10.05
CA VAL A 315 -8.79 -27.92 10.31
C VAL A 315 -8.88 -28.27 11.79
N ASP A 316 -7.76 -28.65 12.40
CA ASP A 316 -7.70 -29.02 13.82
C ASP A 316 -8.07 -27.81 14.71
N THR A 317 -7.54 -26.64 14.40
CA THR A 317 -7.86 -25.40 15.10
C THR A 317 -9.35 -25.05 15.00
N ILE A 318 -9.96 -25.13 13.82
CA ILE A 318 -11.38 -24.82 13.67
C ILE A 318 -12.24 -25.82 14.43
N ASN A 319 -11.92 -27.12 14.37
CA ASN A 319 -12.66 -28.13 15.13
C ASN A 319 -12.57 -27.85 16.65
N GLN A 320 -11.37 -27.49 17.15
CA GLN A 320 -11.19 -27.13 18.55
C GLN A 320 -11.99 -25.87 18.93
N VAL A 321 -11.92 -24.80 18.12
CA VAL A 321 -12.69 -23.57 18.36
C VAL A 321 -14.18 -23.84 18.40
N LEU A 322 -14.71 -24.64 17.46
CA LEU A 322 -16.13 -24.96 17.42
C LEU A 322 -16.55 -25.80 18.64
N ALA A 323 -15.74 -26.78 19.04
CA ALA A 323 -15.99 -27.58 20.24
C ALA A 323 -15.96 -26.72 21.52
N ASP A 324 -14.96 -25.86 21.68
CA ASP A 324 -14.83 -24.96 22.83
C ASP A 324 -15.94 -23.90 22.90
N ARG A 325 -16.66 -23.67 21.80
CA ARG A 325 -17.77 -22.69 21.71
C ARG A 325 -19.15 -23.34 21.57
N GLN A 326 -19.22 -24.67 21.64
CA GLN A 326 -20.46 -25.44 21.58
C GLN A 326 -21.54 -24.89 22.54
N ALA A 327 -21.17 -24.58 23.78
CA ALA A 327 -22.09 -24.02 24.77
C ALA A 327 -22.63 -22.64 24.37
N ALA A 328 -21.79 -21.78 23.78
CA ALA A 328 -22.21 -20.46 23.29
C ALA A 328 -23.15 -20.58 22.08
N PHE A 329 -22.92 -21.53 21.17
CA PHE A 329 -23.83 -21.84 20.08
C PHE A 329 -25.21 -22.30 20.60
N HIS A 330 -25.23 -23.23 21.56
CA HIS A 330 -26.48 -23.71 22.16
C HIS A 330 -27.23 -22.64 22.95
N ALA A 331 -26.51 -21.71 23.59
CA ALA A 331 -27.09 -20.58 24.29
C ALA A 331 -27.57 -19.44 23.36
N GLY A 332 -27.38 -19.56 22.04
CA GLY A 332 -27.71 -18.49 21.09
C GLY A 332 -26.83 -17.25 21.25
N GLN A 333 -25.62 -17.41 21.79
CA GLN A 333 -24.63 -16.34 22.04
C GLN A 333 -23.47 -16.35 21.04
N ALA A 334 -23.43 -17.34 20.16
CA ALA A 334 -22.49 -17.41 19.07
C ALA A 334 -23.15 -17.91 17.79
N PHE A 335 -22.67 -17.44 16.64
CA PHE A 335 -23.08 -17.97 15.35
C PHE A 335 -22.00 -17.84 14.28
N LEU A 336 -22.06 -18.74 13.29
CA LEU A 336 -21.19 -18.70 12.11
C LEU A 336 -21.80 -17.83 11.01
N VAL A 337 -20.93 -17.14 10.29
CA VAL A 337 -21.26 -16.49 9.01
C VAL A 337 -20.15 -16.71 8.01
N ARG A 338 -20.49 -16.55 6.73
CA ARG A 338 -19.50 -16.45 5.66
C ARG A 338 -19.69 -15.16 4.88
N VAL A 339 -18.66 -14.32 4.87
CA VAL A 339 -18.70 -12.96 4.35
C VAL A 339 -17.56 -12.67 3.37
N GLY A 340 -17.79 -11.69 2.50
CA GLY A 340 -16.79 -11.21 1.57
C GLY A 340 -16.67 -12.03 0.29
N ARG A 341 -15.68 -11.66 -0.51
CA ARG A 341 -15.39 -12.31 -1.79
C ARG A 341 -14.99 -13.76 -1.55
N HIS A 342 -15.29 -14.62 -2.53
CA HIS A 342 -14.97 -16.04 -2.48
C HIS A 342 -15.68 -16.85 -1.39
N SER A 343 -16.77 -16.32 -0.83
CA SER A 343 -17.67 -17.05 0.10
C SER A 343 -18.38 -18.27 -0.54
N GLY A 344 -18.25 -18.48 -1.85
CA GLY A 344 -18.94 -19.54 -2.57
C GLY A 344 -20.42 -19.23 -2.81
N ALA A 345 -20.99 -19.80 -3.88
CA ALA A 345 -22.37 -19.56 -4.25
C ALA A 345 -23.35 -20.13 -3.21
N GLU A 346 -22.96 -21.24 -2.58
CA GLU A 346 -23.74 -21.96 -1.58
C GLU A 346 -24.03 -21.12 -0.33
N SER A 347 -23.12 -20.21 0.01
CA SER A 347 -23.22 -19.37 1.21
C SER A 347 -23.98 -18.05 0.99
N VAL A 348 -24.33 -17.75 -0.27
CA VAL A 348 -25.02 -16.50 -0.68
C VAL A 348 -26.31 -16.77 -1.45
N THR A 349 -26.77 -18.02 -1.49
CA THR A 349 -28.00 -18.45 -2.16
C THR A 349 -28.76 -19.49 -1.33
N LEU A 350 -30.08 -19.50 -1.46
CA LEU A 350 -30.96 -20.33 -0.64
C LEU A 350 -31.03 -21.77 -1.17
N ASN A 351 -31.12 -22.74 -0.25
CA ASN A 351 -31.33 -24.14 -0.58
C ASN A 351 -32.71 -24.35 -1.24
N GLY A 352 -32.84 -25.36 -2.11
CA GLY A 352 -34.08 -25.67 -2.84
C GLY A 352 -34.38 -24.81 -4.06
N VAL A 353 -33.83 -23.58 -4.13
CA VAL A 353 -34.04 -22.65 -5.27
C VAL A 353 -32.76 -22.24 -6.00
N ARG A 354 -31.60 -22.59 -5.45
CA ARG A 354 -30.30 -22.26 -6.01
C ARG A 354 -30.13 -22.85 -7.40
N ARG A 355 -29.65 -22.03 -8.33
CA ARG A 355 -29.43 -22.42 -9.73
C ARG A 355 -28.17 -21.76 -10.29
N ILE A 356 -27.02 -22.37 -10.07
CA ILE A 356 -25.70 -21.86 -10.43
C ILE A 356 -25.41 -22.16 -11.90
N LYS A 357 -25.13 -21.13 -12.69
CA LYS A 357 -24.69 -21.27 -14.07
C LYS A 357 -23.23 -21.72 -14.12
N ILE A 358 -22.99 -22.91 -14.65
CA ILE A 358 -21.67 -23.48 -14.89
C ILE A 358 -21.37 -23.40 -16.38
N LEU A 359 -20.30 -22.68 -16.73
CA LEU A 359 -19.85 -22.57 -18.12
C LEU A 359 -19.16 -23.89 -18.53
N GLY A 360 -19.53 -24.42 -19.69
CA GLY A 360 -18.86 -25.57 -20.31
C GLY A 360 -17.63 -25.16 -21.12
N GLY A 361 -17.05 -26.11 -21.84
CA GLY A 361 -15.99 -25.85 -22.81
C GLY A 361 -16.43 -24.92 -23.95
N LYS A 362 -15.49 -24.45 -24.77
CA LYS A 362 -15.78 -23.59 -25.93
C LYS A 362 -16.80 -24.28 -26.86
N GLY A 363 -17.98 -23.66 -27.03
CA GLY A 363 -19.08 -24.20 -27.85
C GLY A 363 -20.11 -25.03 -27.09
N GLU A 364 -19.86 -25.39 -25.82
CA GLU A 364 -20.83 -26.14 -25.01
C GLU A 364 -21.87 -25.22 -24.37
N ARG A 365 -23.11 -25.71 -24.25
CA ARG A 365 -24.18 -24.98 -23.56
C ARG A 365 -23.91 -24.95 -22.05
N PRO A 366 -24.14 -23.83 -21.36
CA PRO A 366 -24.02 -23.76 -19.91
C PRO A 366 -24.96 -24.75 -19.21
N GLN A 367 -24.45 -25.40 -18.17
CA GLN A 367 -25.24 -26.23 -17.26
C GLN A 367 -25.72 -25.39 -16.07
N TYR A 368 -26.83 -25.78 -15.45
CA TYR A 368 -27.32 -25.13 -14.23
C TYR A 368 -27.42 -26.16 -13.11
N LEU A 369 -26.65 -25.98 -12.04
CA LEU A 369 -26.52 -26.93 -10.93
C LEU A 369 -26.83 -26.29 -9.58
N GLU A 370 -27.04 -27.12 -8.56
CA GLU A 370 -27.26 -26.70 -7.18
C GLU A 370 -25.96 -26.51 -6.38
N ALA A 371 -24.82 -26.83 -6.97
CA ALA A 371 -23.50 -26.64 -6.36
C ALA A 371 -22.49 -26.16 -7.41
N ALA A 372 -21.49 -25.41 -6.94
CA ALA A 372 -20.38 -25.00 -7.79
C ALA A 372 -19.43 -26.19 -8.02
N LYS A 373 -18.84 -26.29 -9.22
CA LYS A 373 -17.82 -27.32 -9.51
C LYS A 373 -16.42 -26.96 -8.99
N THR A 374 -16.21 -25.70 -8.64
CA THR A 374 -14.92 -25.18 -8.20
C THR A 374 -15.06 -24.31 -6.96
N VAL A 375 -13.95 -24.09 -6.28
CA VAL A 375 -13.82 -23.33 -5.04
C VAL A 375 -12.57 -22.48 -5.09
N TRP A 376 -12.66 -21.26 -4.56
CA TRP A 376 -11.52 -20.38 -4.42
C TRP A 376 -10.88 -20.57 -3.06
N LEU A 377 -9.57 -20.76 -3.02
CA LEU A 377 -8.80 -21.03 -1.81
C LEU A 377 -7.63 -20.04 -1.70
N ALA A 378 -7.33 -19.63 -0.48
CA ALA A 378 -6.17 -18.82 -0.18
C ALA A 378 -4.92 -19.70 -0.23
N ALA A 379 -3.92 -19.28 -0.99
CA ALA A 379 -2.71 -20.03 -1.22
C ALA A 379 -1.45 -19.16 -1.06
N GLY A 380 -0.39 -19.83 -0.62
CA GLY A 380 1.01 -19.40 -0.65
C GLY A 380 1.58 -19.31 -2.06
N ASP A 381 1.14 -20.15 -3.00
CA ASP A 381 1.61 -20.15 -4.40
C ASP A 381 0.47 -20.45 -5.39
N ILE A 382 0.59 -19.98 -6.63
CA ILE A 382 -0.41 -20.19 -7.70
C ILE A 382 -0.63 -21.68 -7.97
N GLN A 383 0.42 -22.51 -7.89
CA GLN A 383 0.38 -23.94 -8.15
C GLN A 383 0.10 -24.79 -6.90
N GLN A 384 -0.01 -24.16 -5.72
CA GLN A 384 -0.21 -24.86 -4.46
C GLN A 384 -1.48 -25.72 -4.49
N ARG A 385 -1.37 -26.95 -3.99
CA ARG A 385 -2.48 -27.91 -3.93
C ARG A 385 -2.74 -28.45 -2.53
N THR A 386 -1.89 -28.21 -1.56
CA THR A 386 -2.03 -28.62 -0.16
C THR A 386 -1.89 -27.41 0.74
N GLU A 387 -2.20 -27.50 2.03
CA GLU A 387 -2.00 -26.38 2.98
C GLU A 387 -2.68 -25.06 2.59
N MET A 388 -3.80 -25.13 1.86
CA MET A 388 -4.60 -23.96 1.50
C MET A 388 -5.72 -23.72 2.51
N LEU A 389 -6.26 -22.50 2.51
CA LEU A 389 -7.36 -22.12 3.40
C LEU A 389 -8.61 -21.74 2.61
N PRO A 390 -9.83 -22.02 3.08
CA PRO A 390 -11.03 -21.45 2.49
C PRO A 390 -11.09 -19.94 2.75
N PHE A 391 -11.94 -19.21 2.03
CA PHE A 391 -12.20 -17.79 2.31
C PHE A 391 -13.51 -17.57 3.08
N GLY A 392 -13.57 -16.48 3.82
CA GLY A 392 -14.83 -15.83 4.19
C GLY A 392 -15.43 -16.27 5.52
N TRP A 393 -14.94 -17.34 6.15
CA TRP A 393 -15.52 -17.87 7.40
C TRP A 393 -15.22 -16.96 8.59
N ALA A 394 -16.26 -16.63 9.36
CA ALA A 394 -16.14 -15.88 10.60
C ALA A 394 -17.06 -16.43 11.70
N LEU A 395 -16.57 -16.35 12.94
CA LEU A 395 -17.34 -16.62 14.15
C LEU A 395 -17.74 -15.31 14.78
N VAL A 396 -19.04 -15.14 15.05
CA VAL A 396 -19.59 -14.01 15.79
C VAL A 396 -19.97 -14.48 17.18
N GLU A 397 -19.38 -13.89 18.21
CA GLU A 397 -19.77 -14.03 19.61
C GLU A 397 -20.47 -12.75 20.06
N ALA A 398 -21.52 -12.86 20.85
CA ALA A 398 -22.33 -11.72 21.25
C ALA A 398 -22.76 -11.76 22.71
N ALA A 399 -22.85 -10.57 23.30
CA ALA A 399 -23.39 -10.37 24.64
C ALA A 399 -24.26 -9.11 24.66
N PRO A 400 -25.32 -9.07 25.49
CA PRO A 400 -26.08 -7.85 25.72
C PRO A 400 -25.17 -6.68 26.10
N THR A 401 -25.48 -5.48 25.64
CA THR A 401 -24.68 -4.29 25.93
C THR A 401 -24.52 -4.08 27.44
N GLY A 402 -23.29 -3.81 27.87
CA GLY A 402 -22.92 -3.71 29.29
C GLY A 402 -22.54 -5.03 29.95
N ARG A 403 -22.70 -6.18 29.26
CA ARG A 403 -22.10 -7.45 29.69
C ARG A 403 -20.78 -7.69 28.97
N ALA A 404 -19.81 -8.23 29.70
CA ALA A 404 -18.54 -8.61 29.13
C ALA A 404 -18.71 -9.87 28.27
N LEU A 405 -18.08 -9.87 27.09
CA LEU A 405 -17.88 -11.07 26.30
C LEU A 405 -16.80 -11.93 26.94
N PRO A 406 -17.01 -13.24 27.11
CA PRO A 406 -15.97 -14.14 27.60
C PRO A 406 -14.74 -14.05 26.69
N ARG A 407 -13.58 -13.77 27.29
CA ARG A 407 -12.32 -13.85 26.57
C ARG A 407 -12.01 -15.31 26.28
N TRP A 408 -11.36 -15.55 25.14
CA TRP A 408 -10.86 -16.90 24.83
C TRP A 408 -9.83 -17.34 25.89
N PRO A 409 -9.63 -18.64 26.12
CA PRO A 409 -8.53 -19.12 26.97
C PRO A 409 -7.17 -18.61 26.44
N SER A 410 -6.22 -18.33 27.34
CA SER A 410 -4.86 -17.92 26.93
C SER A 410 -4.19 -19.00 26.08
N SER A 411 -4.30 -20.27 26.47
CA SER A 411 -3.75 -21.40 25.72
C SER A 411 -4.22 -21.43 24.27
N LEU A 412 -5.52 -21.19 24.02
CA LEU A 412 -6.06 -21.12 22.67
C LEU A 412 -5.51 -19.89 21.94
N ARG A 413 -5.46 -18.72 22.57
CA ARG A 413 -4.84 -17.53 21.96
C ARG A 413 -3.38 -17.77 21.59
N ASP A 414 -2.60 -18.41 22.45
CA ASP A 414 -1.18 -18.70 22.23
C ASP A 414 -0.99 -19.65 21.03
N ILE A 415 -1.86 -20.67 20.89
CA ILE A 415 -1.87 -21.56 19.72
C ILE A 415 -2.14 -20.77 18.44
N LEU A 416 -3.14 -19.89 18.46
CA LEU A 416 -3.49 -19.09 17.29
C LEU A 416 -2.39 -18.08 16.92
N ALA A 417 -1.79 -17.45 17.93
CA ALA A 417 -0.67 -16.53 17.77
C ALA A 417 0.52 -17.24 17.11
N ALA A 418 0.84 -18.47 17.55
CA ALA A 418 1.92 -19.26 16.97
C ALA A 418 1.65 -19.69 15.51
N GLN A 419 0.40 -20.04 15.18
CA GLN A 419 0.03 -20.46 13.82
C GLN A 419 -0.03 -19.31 12.81
N THR A 420 -0.46 -18.13 13.27
CA THR A 420 -0.71 -16.99 12.39
C THR A 420 0.43 -15.98 12.36
N GLY A 421 1.30 -15.98 13.38
CA GLY A 421 2.26 -14.90 13.62
C GLY A 421 1.59 -13.57 13.99
N ALA A 422 0.28 -13.55 14.26
CA ALA A 422 -0.52 -12.34 14.41
C ALA A 422 -0.11 -11.46 15.61
N ASP A 423 0.43 -12.06 16.67
CA ASP A 423 0.90 -11.35 17.86
C ASP A 423 2.43 -11.12 17.86
N SER A 424 3.10 -11.38 16.74
CA SER A 424 4.54 -11.17 16.64
C SER A 424 4.86 -9.72 16.30
N ASN A 425 5.32 -8.97 17.31
CA ASN A 425 5.95 -7.66 17.13
C ASN A 425 7.15 -7.71 16.16
N ALA A 426 7.70 -8.90 15.86
CA ALA A 426 8.86 -9.05 15.00
C ALA A 426 8.64 -8.48 13.58
N TRP A 427 7.42 -8.59 13.04
CA TRP A 427 7.09 -7.95 11.76
C TRP A 427 7.15 -6.43 11.88
N TYR A 428 6.46 -5.87 12.88
CA TYR A 428 6.41 -4.43 13.09
C TYR A 428 7.78 -3.84 13.39
N ASP A 429 8.57 -4.50 14.23
CA ASP A 429 9.94 -4.10 14.57
C ASP A 429 10.84 -4.10 13.33
N ARG A 430 10.74 -5.13 12.48
CA ARG A 430 11.52 -5.22 11.24
C ARG A 430 11.15 -4.08 10.28
N VAL A 431 9.86 -3.87 10.04
CA VAL A 431 9.36 -2.81 9.14
C VAL A 431 9.72 -1.43 9.68
N SER A 432 9.55 -1.20 10.98
CA SER A 432 9.89 0.08 11.63
C SER A 432 11.39 0.34 11.57
N LYS A 433 12.24 -0.66 11.86
CA LYS A 433 13.70 -0.56 11.70
C LYS A 433 14.09 -0.26 10.26
N ARG A 434 13.46 -0.94 9.28
CA ARG A 434 13.73 -0.71 7.86
C ARG A 434 13.38 0.72 7.44
N ARG A 435 12.21 1.24 7.81
CA ARG A 435 11.78 2.62 7.52
C ARG A 435 12.71 3.65 8.16
N THR A 436 13.08 3.46 9.42
CA THR A 436 14.01 4.37 10.13
C THR A 436 15.39 4.37 9.50
N ALA A 437 15.96 3.20 9.21
CA ALA A 437 17.28 3.09 8.59
C ALA A 437 17.33 3.81 7.23
N VAL A 438 16.28 3.64 6.41
CA VAL A 438 16.21 4.30 5.09
C VAL A 438 16.03 5.82 5.24
N ARG A 439 15.22 6.29 6.19
CA ARG A 439 15.10 7.73 6.51
C ARG A 439 16.44 8.36 6.89
N GLU A 440 17.22 7.68 7.73
CA GLU A 440 18.54 8.16 8.14
C GLU A 440 19.52 8.27 6.96
N VAL A 441 19.52 7.28 6.06
CA VAL A 441 20.35 7.31 4.85
C VAL A 441 19.97 8.48 3.95
N ILE A 442 18.67 8.68 3.71
CA ILE A 442 18.16 9.78 2.88
C ILE A 442 18.47 11.15 3.52
N ALA A 443 18.29 11.28 4.83
CA ALA A 443 18.61 12.51 5.55
C ALA A 443 20.10 12.87 5.42
N LYS A 444 21.00 11.88 5.54
CA LYS A 444 22.44 12.07 5.34
C LYS A 444 22.78 12.46 3.90
N GLN A 445 22.13 11.88 2.91
CA GLN A 445 22.33 12.23 1.50
C GLN A 445 21.86 13.67 1.22
N ARG A 446 20.64 14.03 1.66
CA ARG A 446 20.10 15.39 1.52
C ARG A 446 21.00 16.44 2.19
N HIS A 447 21.51 16.15 3.39
CA HIS A 447 22.45 17.04 4.06
C HIS A 447 23.74 17.23 3.25
N LYS A 448 24.33 16.14 2.72
CA LYS A 448 25.54 16.23 1.87
C LYS A 448 25.30 17.03 0.58
N GLU A 449 24.14 16.86 -0.05
CA GLU A 449 23.77 17.61 -1.26
C GLU A 449 23.57 19.09 -0.96
N GLN A 450 22.90 19.44 0.14
CA GLN A 450 22.73 20.83 0.57
C GLN A 450 24.06 21.51 0.85
N GLU A 451 25.00 20.83 1.52
CA GLU A 451 26.33 21.38 1.77
C GLU A 451 27.13 21.57 0.49
N ARG A 452 27.03 20.65 -0.47
CA ARG A 452 27.63 20.81 -1.81
C ARG A 452 27.05 22.00 -2.56
N ALA A 453 25.72 22.12 -2.59
CA ALA A 453 25.03 23.22 -3.27
C ALA A 453 25.38 24.59 -2.65
N LYS A 454 25.47 24.68 -1.31
CA LYS A 454 25.94 25.90 -0.62
C LYS A 454 27.39 26.22 -0.97
N ALA A 455 28.26 25.23 -1.00
CA ALA A 455 29.66 25.43 -1.37
C ALA A 455 29.82 25.89 -2.83
N GLU A 456 29.06 25.32 -3.76
CA GLU A 456 29.03 25.75 -5.16
C GLU A 456 28.45 27.16 -5.33
N ALA A 457 27.35 27.48 -4.66
CA ALA A 457 26.76 28.82 -4.66
C ALA A 457 27.74 29.85 -4.11
N ARG A 458 28.45 29.52 -3.01
CA ARG A 458 29.49 30.38 -2.45
C ARG A 458 30.64 30.60 -3.42
N LYS A 459 31.15 29.54 -4.07
CA LYS A 459 32.20 29.66 -5.10
C LYS A 459 31.75 30.53 -6.28
N LYS A 460 30.49 30.38 -6.71
CA LYS A 460 29.92 31.18 -7.79
C LYS A 460 29.80 32.65 -7.39
N GLN A 461 29.32 32.93 -6.18
CA GLN A 461 29.23 34.29 -5.65
C GLN A 461 30.62 34.93 -5.52
N GLU A 462 31.60 34.21 -4.97
CA GLU A 462 32.99 34.69 -4.88
C GLU A 462 33.59 34.98 -6.27
N ALA A 463 33.27 34.15 -7.28
CA ALA A 463 33.69 34.38 -8.66
C ALA A 463 32.99 35.59 -9.32
N GLU A 464 31.68 35.76 -9.08
CA GLU A 464 30.90 36.90 -9.55
C GLU A 464 31.35 38.21 -8.90
N GLU A 465 31.60 38.21 -7.58
CA GLU A 465 32.18 39.35 -6.86
C GLU A 465 33.56 39.70 -7.38
N LYS A 466 34.43 38.71 -7.63
CA LYS A 466 35.74 38.93 -8.25
C LYS A 466 35.61 39.52 -9.65
N ALA A 467 34.70 38.99 -10.48
CA ALA A 467 34.46 39.48 -11.83
C ALA A 467 33.88 40.91 -11.84
N ALA A 468 32.92 41.21 -10.96
CA ALA A 468 32.34 42.53 -10.82
C ALA A 468 33.37 43.56 -10.30
N ARG A 469 34.22 43.16 -9.35
CA ARG A 469 35.34 43.98 -8.90
C ARG A 469 36.26 44.32 -10.08
N LEU A 470 36.70 43.33 -10.85
CA LEU A 470 37.56 43.54 -12.04
C LEU A 470 36.88 44.40 -13.13
N ALA A 471 35.57 44.26 -13.32
CA ALA A 471 34.81 45.02 -14.31
C ALA A 471 34.75 46.52 -13.96
N ASN A 472 34.66 46.86 -12.67
CA ASN A 472 34.60 48.24 -12.17
C ASN A 472 35.97 48.91 -12.01
N LEU A 473 37.09 48.21 -12.22
CA LEU A 473 38.42 48.82 -12.21
C LEU A 473 38.65 49.61 -13.51
N SER A 474 39.25 50.80 -13.38
CA SER A 474 39.83 51.54 -14.51
C SER A 474 40.92 50.72 -15.21
N ALA A 475 41.35 51.12 -16.41
CA ALA A 475 42.40 50.43 -17.13
C ALA A 475 43.72 50.40 -16.32
N GLU A 476 43.99 51.49 -15.61
CA GLU A 476 45.13 51.69 -14.70
C GLU A 476 45.03 50.78 -13.48
N GLN A 477 43.86 50.70 -12.85
CA GLN A 477 43.60 49.84 -11.70
C GLN A 477 43.67 48.34 -12.03
N ARG A 478 43.29 47.94 -13.25
CA ARG A 478 43.46 46.55 -13.71
C ARG A 478 44.93 46.17 -13.81
N ARG A 479 45.79 47.06 -14.34
CA ARG A 479 47.24 46.84 -14.40
C ARG A 479 47.88 46.71 -13.02
N LEU A 480 47.42 47.51 -12.05
CA LEU A 480 47.86 47.40 -10.66
C LEU A 480 47.48 46.06 -10.04
N GLU A 481 46.26 45.59 -10.26
CA GLU A 481 45.79 44.31 -9.71
C GLU A 481 46.51 43.12 -10.36
N GLU A 482 46.77 43.15 -11.68
CA GLU A 482 47.58 42.13 -12.39
C GLU A 482 49.00 42.02 -11.79
N LEU A 483 49.64 43.16 -11.50
CA LEU A 483 50.97 43.19 -10.85
C LEU A 483 50.91 42.66 -9.42
N ARG A 484 49.87 42.98 -8.65
CA ARG A 484 49.66 42.46 -7.29
C ARG A 484 49.45 40.95 -7.31
N GLU A 485 48.61 40.43 -8.21
CA GLU A 485 48.37 38.99 -8.36
C GLU A 485 49.67 38.24 -8.73
N GLN A 486 50.46 38.77 -9.66
CA GLN A 486 51.75 38.17 -10.02
C GLN A 486 52.75 38.21 -8.86
N LEU A 487 52.81 39.30 -8.10
CA LEU A 487 53.66 39.38 -6.89
C LEU A 487 53.25 38.33 -5.85
N VAL A 488 51.95 38.12 -5.63
CA VAL A 488 51.44 37.09 -4.71
C VAL A 488 51.79 35.69 -5.21
N GLN A 489 51.64 35.41 -6.51
CA GLN A 489 52.01 34.13 -7.12
C GLN A 489 53.52 33.85 -6.98
N ASP A 490 54.37 34.84 -7.25
CA ASP A 490 55.81 34.71 -7.11
C ASP A 490 56.26 34.59 -5.65
N ARG A 491 55.55 35.23 -4.70
CA ARG A 491 55.74 35.02 -3.25
C ARG A 491 55.41 33.60 -2.83
N ALA A 492 54.26 33.07 -3.26
CA ALA A 492 53.83 31.71 -2.95
C ALA A 492 54.78 30.66 -3.55
N ALA A 493 55.33 30.92 -4.73
CA ALA A 493 56.29 30.05 -5.40
C ALA A 493 57.76 30.27 -4.99
N GLY A 494 58.05 31.27 -4.14
CA GLY A 494 59.41 31.63 -3.73
C GLY A 494 60.32 32.15 -4.86
N ARG A 495 59.73 32.59 -5.99
CA ARG A 495 60.48 33.13 -7.15
C ARG A 495 60.93 34.56 -6.88
N LYS A 496 62.24 34.81 -6.86
CA LYS A 496 62.86 36.13 -6.60
C LYS A 496 63.82 36.55 -7.71
N GLU A 497 63.32 36.54 -8.93
CA GLU A 497 64.14 36.75 -10.12
C GLU A 497 64.18 38.23 -10.51
N LYS A 498 65.38 38.84 -10.50
CA LYS A 498 65.60 40.26 -10.84
C LYS A 498 65.31 40.62 -12.31
N GLY A 499 65.01 39.62 -13.14
CA GLY A 499 64.66 39.77 -14.57
C GLY A 499 63.59 38.79 -15.04
N GLY A 500 62.85 38.19 -14.11
CA GLY A 500 61.75 37.27 -14.42
C GLY A 500 60.50 38.01 -14.92
N GLU A 501 59.42 37.26 -15.13
CA GLU A 501 58.17 37.78 -15.71
C GLU A 501 57.59 38.97 -14.92
N LEU A 502 57.54 38.89 -13.59
CA LEU A 502 57.07 39.98 -12.72
C LEU A 502 57.93 41.26 -12.87
N ALA A 503 59.25 41.11 -12.97
CA ALA A 503 60.17 42.23 -13.15
C ALA A 503 59.95 42.92 -14.50
N ASN A 504 59.74 42.13 -15.56
CA ASN A 504 59.52 42.65 -16.91
C ASN A 504 58.14 43.31 -17.03
N HIS A 505 57.11 42.70 -16.44
CA HIS A 505 55.76 43.27 -16.43
C HIS A 505 55.73 44.61 -15.69
N LEU A 506 56.33 44.69 -14.49
CA LEU A 506 56.44 45.95 -13.74
C LEU A 506 57.11 47.06 -14.57
N VAL A 507 58.18 46.72 -15.30
CA VAL A 507 58.88 47.68 -16.15
C VAL A 507 57.99 48.21 -17.28
N MET A 508 57.14 47.38 -17.86
CA MET A 508 56.19 47.82 -18.90
C MET A 508 55.16 48.78 -18.32
N VAL A 509 54.52 48.40 -17.22
CA VAL A 509 53.49 49.24 -16.56
C VAL A 509 54.06 50.56 -16.09
N LEU A 510 55.29 50.60 -15.55
CA LEU A 510 55.96 51.85 -15.18
C LEU A 510 56.19 52.78 -16.39
N LYS A 511 56.51 52.24 -17.57
CA LYS A 511 56.66 53.07 -18.78
C LYS A 511 55.32 53.57 -19.31
N GLU A 512 54.29 52.73 -19.27
CA GLU A 512 52.92 53.13 -19.63
C GLU A 512 52.43 54.26 -18.72
N ALA A 513 52.67 54.14 -17.40
CA ALA A 513 52.30 55.15 -16.43
C ALA A 513 53.08 56.46 -16.58
N GLU A 514 54.37 56.38 -16.90
CA GLU A 514 55.18 57.57 -17.21
C GLU A 514 54.62 58.36 -18.39
N GLN A 515 53.96 57.71 -19.35
CA GLN A 515 53.45 58.38 -20.54
C GLN A 515 52.00 58.86 -20.37
N ALA A 516 51.15 58.08 -19.72
CA ALA A 516 49.70 58.26 -19.85
C ALA A 516 48.91 58.31 -18.53
N TRP A 517 49.49 57.94 -17.37
CA TRP A 517 48.73 57.88 -16.12
C TRP A 517 48.80 59.20 -15.34
N SER A 518 47.76 59.50 -14.56
CA SER A 518 47.68 60.65 -13.66
C SER A 518 46.70 60.38 -12.51
N GLY A 519 46.88 61.06 -11.37
CA GLY A 519 46.03 60.89 -10.19
C GLY A 519 46.42 59.70 -9.31
N THR A 520 45.55 59.31 -8.40
CA THR A 520 45.86 58.41 -7.26
C THR A 520 46.46 57.05 -7.66
N ASP A 521 46.14 56.51 -8.83
CA ASP A 521 46.68 55.24 -9.33
C ASP A 521 48.21 55.29 -9.58
N CYS A 522 48.79 56.48 -9.82
CA CYS A 522 50.23 56.68 -9.95
C CYS A 522 50.97 56.50 -8.61
N ALA A 523 50.37 56.93 -7.50
CA ALA A 523 50.94 56.73 -6.16
C ALA A 523 50.92 55.24 -5.82
N ASP A 524 49.80 54.57 -6.07
CA ASP A 524 49.63 53.13 -5.86
C ASP A 524 50.63 52.29 -6.67
N LEU A 525 50.89 52.68 -7.94
CA LEU A 525 51.91 52.02 -8.77
C LEU A 525 53.31 52.20 -8.21
N ALA A 526 53.64 53.40 -7.74
CA ALA A 526 54.95 53.70 -7.19
C ALA A 526 55.24 52.89 -5.92
N ASP A 527 54.25 52.79 -5.03
CA ASP A 527 54.32 51.99 -3.81
C ASP A 527 54.47 50.50 -4.13
N LEU A 528 53.64 49.99 -5.06
CA LEU A 528 53.71 48.59 -5.51
C LEU A 528 55.04 48.27 -6.20
N ALA A 529 55.60 49.20 -6.98
CA ALA A 529 56.89 49.03 -7.63
C ALA A 529 58.04 48.94 -6.62
N GLU A 530 58.00 49.73 -5.55
CA GLU A 530 58.96 49.65 -4.45
C GLU A 530 58.82 48.32 -3.70
N GLU A 531 57.59 47.86 -3.45
CA GLU A 531 57.32 46.55 -2.83
C GLU A 531 57.86 45.39 -3.68
N ILE A 532 57.55 45.37 -4.98
CA ILE A 532 58.03 44.35 -5.93
C ILE A 532 59.56 44.37 -5.94
N HIS A 533 60.21 45.53 -6.14
CA HIS A 533 61.67 45.61 -6.12
C HIS A 533 62.29 45.28 -4.75
N GLY A 534 61.57 45.47 -3.65
CA GLY A 534 61.94 44.98 -2.32
C GLY A 534 61.92 43.45 -2.24
N TYR A 535 60.98 42.80 -2.93
CA TYR A 535 60.82 41.36 -2.96
C TYR A 535 61.77 40.64 -3.94
N ILE A 536 61.80 41.04 -5.22
CA ILE A 536 62.65 40.42 -6.25
C ILE A 536 64.09 40.96 -6.24
N GLY A 537 64.32 42.09 -5.57
CA GLY A 537 65.59 42.79 -5.50
C GLY A 537 65.78 43.82 -6.62
N TRP A 538 66.49 44.89 -6.29
CA TRP A 538 66.78 45.96 -7.23
C TRP A 538 67.80 45.53 -8.32
N PRO A 539 67.70 46.08 -9.55
CA PRO A 539 68.68 45.86 -10.61
C PRO A 539 70.03 46.53 -10.29
N ALA A 540 71.04 46.38 -11.16
CA ALA A 540 72.38 46.96 -10.99
C ALA A 540 72.36 48.49 -10.75
N SER A 541 73.35 49.05 -10.04
CA SER A 541 73.29 50.41 -9.45
C SER A 541 72.81 51.51 -10.42
N LYS A 542 73.31 51.51 -11.67
CA LYS A 542 72.90 52.47 -12.70
C LYS A 542 71.43 52.33 -13.09
N LYS A 543 70.94 51.10 -13.26
CA LYS A 543 69.52 50.81 -13.55
C LYS A 543 68.63 51.00 -12.32
N LYS A 544 69.13 50.75 -11.11
CA LYS A 544 68.43 51.00 -9.85
C LYS A 544 68.13 52.49 -9.68
N GLN A 545 69.11 53.36 -9.91
CA GLN A 545 68.91 54.80 -9.83
C GLN A 545 67.89 55.28 -10.87
N ALA A 546 67.99 54.79 -12.11
CA ALA A 546 67.02 55.10 -13.16
C ALA A 546 65.59 54.66 -12.79
N ARG A 547 65.42 53.46 -12.20
CA ARG A 547 64.11 52.97 -11.73
C ARG A 547 63.56 53.78 -10.56
N LYS A 548 64.40 54.16 -9.60
CA LYS A 548 64.00 55.04 -8.49
C LYS A 548 63.55 56.41 -8.98
N ASN A 549 64.29 57.00 -9.92
CA ASN A 549 63.91 58.29 -10.52
C ASN A 549 62.58 58.17 -11.28
N LEU A 550 62.39 57.09 -12.04
CA LEU A 550 61.13 56.82 -12.76
C LEU A 550 59.94 56.65 -11.80
N ILE A 551 60.11 55.86 -10.73
CA ILE A 551 59.09 55.67 -9.69
C ILE A 551 58.75 57.00 -9.01
N ALA A 552 59.76 57.83 -8.69
CA ALA A 552 59.54 59.14 -8.11
C ALA A 552 58.82 60.10 -9.07
N ALA A 553 59.14 60.06 -10.36
CA ALA A 553 58.48 60.86 -11.39
C ALA A 553 57.01 60.45 -11.58
N ILE A 554 56.71 59.15 -11.53
CA ILE A 554 55.33 58.64 -11.57
C ILE A 554 54.59 59.03 -10.29
N ARG A 555 55.20 58.87 -9.10
CA ARG A 555 54.62 59.27 -7.82
C ARG A 555 54.28 60.77 -7.77
N ALA A 556 55.04 61.62 -8.45
CA ALA A 556 54.78 63.06 -8.54
C ALA A 556 53.59 63.42 -9.46
N LYS A 557 53.06 62.46 -10.24
CA LYS A 557 51.86 62.63 -11.07
C LYS A 557 50.57 62.21 -10.36
N ALA A 558 50.68 61.72 -9.12
CA ALA A 558 49.55 61.42 -8.26
C ALA A 558 48.97 62.71 -7.68
#